data_AF-A0A969LKJ0-F1
#
_entry.id   AF-A0A969LKJ0-F1
#
_cell.length_a   1.000
_cell.length_b   1.000
_cell.length_c   1.000
_cell.angle_alpha   90.00
_cell.angle_beta   90.00
_cell.angle_gamma   90.00
#
_symmetry.space_group_name_H-M   'P 1'
#
loop_
_entity.id
_entity.type
_entity.pdbx_description
1 polymer ?
#
loop_
_entity_poly.entity_id
_entity_poly.type
_entity_poly.pdbx_seq_one_letter_code
_entity_poly.pdbx_strand_id
1 'polypeptide(L)'
;ASELQRELEDADAALMEAVVAGCALVAYSDGWVSPEETLRMRRLILRFEPAKALGLAEILRLFEEMTLSFADNFETGEQAAFELVSRLAGRHRESDLLIDTCCGIADADGGFDAEERETILKLCAMLQIEPETHGL
;
A
#
# COMPACT_ATOMS: atom_id res chain seq x y z
N ALA A 1 7.05 23.84 -17.12
CA ALA A 1 5.65 23.79 -16.64
C ALA A 1 5.04 22.42 -16.90
N SER A 2 5.11 21.89 -18.13
CA SER A 2 4.62 20.55 -18.47
C SER A 2 5.41 19.39 -17.83
N GLU A 3 6.74 19.49 -17.75
CA GLU A 3 7.59 18.42 -17.19
C GLU A 3 7.37 18.24 -15.68
N LEU A 4 7.44 19.33 -14.91
CA LEU A 4 7.14 19.31 -13.47
C LEU A 4 5.76 18.76 -13.14
N GLN A 5 4.75 19.08 -13.96
CA GLN A 5 3.41 18.56 -13.75
C GLN A 5 3.33 17.05 -14.03
N ARG A 6 4.04 16.58 -15.06
CA ARG A 6 4.12 15.16 -15.36
C ARG A 6 4.88 14.37 -14.29
N GLU A 7 5.97 14.93 -13.76
CA GLU A 7 6.71 14.31 -12.65
C GLU A 7 5.85 14.19 -11.38
N LEU A 8 5.02 15.18 -11.09
CA LEU A 8 4.07 15.12 -9.98
C LEU A 8 2.98 14.07 -10.21
N GLU A 9 2.40 14.00 -11.41
CA GLU A 9 1.40 12.99 -11.78
C GLU A 9 1.99 11.57 -11.71
N ASP A 10 3.22 11.38 -12.21
CA ASP A 10 3.95 10.11 -12.13
C ASP A 10 4.25 9.73 -10.67
N ALA A 11 4.50 10.72 -9.79
CA ALA A 11 4.69 10.49 -8.37
C ALA A 11 3.41 10.09 -7.64
N ASP A 12 2.30 10.77 -7.93
CA ASP A 12 0.99 10.44 -7.36
C ASP A 12 0.50 9.05 -7.83
N ALA A 13 0.77 8.68 -9.08
CA ALA A 13 0.49 7.36 -9.62
C ALA A 13 1.30 6.28 -8.90
N ALA A 14 2.63 6.45 -8.77
CA ALA A 14 3.48 5.50 -8.05
C ALA A 14 3.07 5.35 -6.58
N LEU A 15 2.69 6.45 -5.92
CA LEU A 15 2.16 6.43 -4.56
C LEU A 15 0.86 5.62 -4.48
N MET A 16 -0.08 5.83 -5.41
CA MET A 16 -1.32 5.04 -5.43
C MET A 16 -1.04 3.55 -5.63
N GLU A 17 -0.18 3.19 -6.57
CA GLU A 17 0.17 1.80 -6.83
C GLU A 17 0.76 1.15 -5.57
N ALA A 18 1.70 1.85 -4.94
CA ALA A 18 2.34 1.41 -3.71
C ALA A 18 1.36 1.32 -2.53
N VAL A 19 0.39 2.23 -2.43
CA VAL A 19 -0.67 2.17 -1.41
C VAL A 19 -1.54 0.93 -1.62
N VAL A 20 -2.04 0.68 -2.84
CA VAL A 20 -2.84 -0.52 -3.13
C VAL A 20 -2.04 -1.78 -2.79
N ALA A 21 -0.78 -1.84 -3.20
CA ALA A 21 0.13 -2.95 -2.94
C ALA A 21 0.43 -3.16 -1.45
N GLY A 22 0.77 -2.09 -0.73
CA GLY A 22 1.07 -2.12 0.71
C GLY A 22 -0.15 -2.50 1.54
N CYS A 23 -1.33 -1.98 1.18
CA CYS A 23 -2.59 -2.41 1.80
C CYS A 23 -2.82 -3.90 1.58
N ALA A 24 -2.53 -4.42 0.38
CA ALA A 24 -2.74 -5.83 0.06
C ALA A 24 -1.78 -6.70 0.85
N LEU A 25 -0.50 -6.33 0.92
CA LEU A 25 0.49 -7.02 1.77
C LEU A 25 0.02 -7.15 3.22
N VAL A 26 -0.44 -6.06 3.83
CA VAL A 26 -0.89 -6.05 5.22
C VAL A 26 -2.12 -6.94 5.38
N ALA A 27 -3.11 -6.80 4.51
CA ALA A 27 -4.36 -7.57 4.55
C ALA A 27 -4.21 -9.07 4.29
N TYR A 28 -3.10 -9.49 3.66
CA TYR A 28 -2.80 -10.89 3.39
C TYR A 28 -1.69 -11.44 4.30
N SER A 29 -1.24 -10.68 5.30
CA SER A 29 -0.04 -11.01 6.09
C SER A 29 -0.13 -12.35 6.84
N ASP A 30 -1.33 -12.84 7.13
CA ASP A 30 -1.59 -14.14 7.75
C ASP A 30 -1.88 -15.27 6.72
N GLY A 31 -1.78 -14.96 5.43
CA GLY A 31 -1.92 -15.89 4.31
C GLY A 31 -3.33 -16.02 3.74
N TRP A 32 -4.32 -15.31 4.27
CA TRP A 32 -5.68 -15.24 3.72
C TRP A 32 -6.20 -13.80 3.80
N VAL A 33 -7.32 -13.52 3.15
CA VAL A 33 -7.99 -12.22 3.30
C VAL A 33 -9.46 -12.46 3.64
N SER A 34 -9.92 -11.79 4.67
CA SER A 34 -11.32 -11.77 5.06
C SER A 34 -12.12 -10.80 4.17
N PRO A 35 -13.44 -11.01 4.02
CA PRO A 35 -14.31 -10.03 3.39
C PRO A 35 -14.27 -8.65 4.06
N GLU A 36 -13.94 -8.61 5.36
CA GLU A 36 -13.87 -7.36 6.12
C GLU A 36 -12.64 -6.54 5.74
N GLU A 37 -11.46 -7.17 5.66
CA GLU A 37 -10.22 -6.54 5.17
C GLU A 37 -10.38 -6.06 3.72
N THR A 38 -10.99 -6.87 2.87
CA THR A 38 -11.31 -6.49 1.47
C THR A 38 -12.15 -5.21 1.44
N LEU A 39 -13.16 -5.10 2.30
CA LEU A 39 -14.00 -3.90 2.40
C LEU A 39 -13.23 -2.71 2.99
N ARG A 40 -12.35 -2.91 3.97
CA ARG A 40 -11.50 -1.87 4.57
C ARG A 40 -10.58 -1.27 3.52
N MET A 41 -9.84 -2.10 2.79
CA MET A 41 -8.95 -1.67 1.72
C MET A 41 -9.71 -0.85 0.68
N ARG A 42 -10.86 -1.36 0.21
CA ARG A 42 -11.69 -0.66 -0.78
C ARG A 42 -12.16 0.72 -0.28
N ARG A 43 -12.55 0.82 1.00
CA ARG A 43 -12.95 2.12 1.59
C ARG A 43 -11.79 3.09 1.68
N LEU A 44 -10.59 2.62 2.05
CA LEU A 44 -9.41 3.48 2.12
C LEU A 44 -9.03 3.99 0.73
N ILE A 45 -8.93 3.08 -0.24
CA ILE A 45 -8.58 3.38 -1.63
C ILE A 45 -9.52 4.44 -2.21
N LEU A 46 -10.82 4.34 -1.96
CA LEU A 46 -11.82 5.32 -2.42
C LEU A 46 -11.70 6.71 -1.77
N ARG A 47 -11.03 6.80 -0.62
CA ARG A 47 -10.84 8.05 0.14
C ARG A 47 -9.46 8.66 -0.05
N PHE A 48 -8.52 7.93 -0.64
CA PHE A 48 -7.15 8.38 -0.80
C PHE A 48 -7.06 9.46 -1.88
N GLU A 49 -6.71 10.70 -1.51
CA GLU A 49 -6.75 11.86 -2.41
C GLU A 49 -5.91 11.72 -3.70
N PRO A 50 -4.70 11.11 -3.67
CA PRO A 50 -3.92 10.83 -4.88
C PRO A 50 -4.60 9.89 -5.90
N ALA A 51 -5.71 9.24 -5.56
CA ALA A 51 -6.46 8.36 -6.47
C ALA A 51 -6.90 9.03 -7.79
N LYS A 52 -6.93 10.36 -7.83
CA LYS A 52 -7.27 11.13 -9.05
C LYS A 52 -6.24 11.00 -10.17
N ALA A 53 -4.98 10.74 -9.85
CA ALA A 53 -3.90 10.65 -10.85
C ALA A 53 -3.97 9.33 -11.65
N LEU A 54 -4.16 8.20 -10.96
CA LEU A 54 -4.27 6.87 -11.60
C LEU A 54 -5.68 6.62 -12.17
N GLY A 55 -6.70 7.24 -11.56
CA GLY A 55 -8.10 7.06 -11.93
C GLY A 55 -8.74 5.85 -11.25
N LEU A 56 -9.98 6.00 -10.81
CA LEU A 56 -10.66 4.99 -9.97
C LEU A 56 -10.76 3.60 -10.62
N ALA A 57 -11.01 3.53 -11.92
CA ALA A 57 -11.13 2.25 -12.62
C ALA A 57 -9.81 1.47 -12.61
N GLU A 58 -8.69 2.17 -12.81
CA GLU A 58 -7.36 1.57 -12.82
C GLU A 58 -6.94 1.12 -11.43
N ILE A 59 -7.28 1.90 -10.41
CA ILE A 59 -7.05 1.56 -9.02
C ILE A 59 -7.81 0.30 -8.61
N LEU A 60 -9.08 0.18 -9.01
CA LEU A 60 -9.88 -1.03 -8.75
C LEU A 60 -9.31 -2.23 -9.51
N ARG A 61 -8.87 -2.04 -10.75
CA ARG A 61 -8.20 -3.09 -11.54
C ARG A 61 -6.93 -3.58 -10.85
N LEU A 62 -6.06 -2.66 -10.41
CA LEU A 62 -4.84 -3.00 -9.70
C LEU A 62 -5.13 -3.74 -8.39
N PHE A 63 -6.14 -3.29 -7.64
CA PHE A 63 -6.56 -3.96 -6.41
C PHE A 63 -7.01 -5.40 -6.68
N GLU A 64 -7.84 -5.61 -7.71
CA GLU A 64 -8.28 -6.95 -8.11
C GLU A 64 -7.10 -7.83 -8.55
N GLU A 65 -6.16 -7.28 -9.31
CA GLU A 65 -4.94 -7.98 -9.77
C GLU A 65 -4.05 -8.40 -8.60
N MET A 66 -3.82 -7.51 -7.64
CA MET A 66 -3.06 -7.83 -6.43
C MET A 66 -3.75 -8.92 -5.61
N THR A 67 -5.05 -8.77 -5.37
CA THR A 67 -5.88 -9.74 -4.64
C THR A 67 -5.83 -11.13 -5.29
N LEU A 68 -5.91 -11.18 -6.63
CA LEU A 68 -5.79 -12.43 -7.38
C LEU A 68 -4.38 -13.02 -7.30
N SER A 69 -3.33 -12.20 -7.37
CA SER A 69 -1.94 -12.65 -7.25
C SER A 69 -1.68 -13.32 -5.90
N PHE A 70 -2.12 -12.69 -4.80
CA PHE A 70 -2.02 -13.26 -3.46
C PHE A 70 -2.87 -14.53 -3.29
N ALA A 71 -4.07 -14.57 -3.87
CA ALA A 71 -4.95 -15.73 -3.79
C ALA A 71 -4.42 -16.95 -4.57
N ASP A 72 -3.67 -16.73 -5.67
CA ASP A 72 -3.05 -17.80 -6.45
C ASP A 72 -1.76 -18.29 -5.79
N ASN A 73 -0.86 -17.37 -5.44
CA ASN A 73 0.39 -17.68 -4.75
C ASN A 73 0.86 -16.48 -3.92
N PHE A 74 0.95 -16.69 -2.60
CA PHE A 74 1.38 -15.66 -1.66
C PHE A 74 2.76 -15.06 -2.00
N GLU A 75 3.75 -15.89 -2.34
CA GLU A 75 5.11 -15.43 -2.65
C GLU A 75 5.14 -14.55 -3.91
N THR A 76 4.36 -14.90 -4.94
CA THR A 76 4.22 -14.08 -6.15
C THR A 76 3.51 -12.75 -5.85
N GLY A 77 2.44 -12.77 -5.05
CA GLY A 77 1.74 -11.57 -4.61
C GLY A 77 2.64 -10.64 -3.80
N GLU A 78 3.40 -11.21 -2.86
CA GLU A 78 4.34 -10.49 -2.03
C GLU A 78 5.43 -9.80 -2.86
N GLN A 79 6.04 -10.53 -3.81
CA GLN A 79 7.06 -9.98 -4.71
C GLN A 79 6.51 -8.83 -5.58
N ALA A 80 5.33 -9.00 -6.18
CA ALA A 80 4.69 -7.96 -6.98
C ALA A 80 4.37 -6.70 -6.15
N ALA A 81 3.91 -6.90 -4.91
CA ALA A 81 3.61 -5.79 -4.03
C ALA A 81 4.86 -5.01 -3.64
N PHE A 82 5.93 -5.72 -3.26
CA PHE A 82 7.21 -5.10 -2.95
C PHE A 82 7.84 -4.39 -4.15
N GLU A 83 7.68 -4.90 -5.37
CA GLU A 83 8.14 -4.22 -6.57
C GLU A 83 7.47 -2.85 -6.71
N LEU A 84 6.15 -2.76 -6.52
CA LEU A 84 5.41 -1.51 -6.59
C LEU A 84 5.81 -0.54 -5.48
N VAL A 85 5.95 -1.03 -4.24
CA VAL A 85 6.39 -0.23 -3.10
C VAL A 85 7.81 0.31 -3.31
N SER A 86 8.72 -0.49 -3.87
CA SER A 86 10.12 -0.09 -4.07
C SER A 86 10.28 1.14 -4.97
N ARG A 87 9.26 1.47 -5.79
CA ARG A 87 9.22 2.69 -6.62
C ARG A 87 9.20 3.97 -5.80
N LEU A 88 8.83 3.89 -4.52
CA LEU A 88 8.87 5.02 -3.59
C LEU A 88 10.24 5.21 -2.92
N ALA A 89 11.20 4.30 -3.11
CA ALA A 89 12.51 4.43 -2.50
C ALA A 89 13.19 5.77 -2.87
N GLY A 90 13.67 6.50 -1.86
CA GLY A 90 14.23 7.84 -2.01
C GLY A 90 13.19 8.96 -2.12
N ARG A 91 11.90 8.64 -2.15
CA ARG A 91 10.77 9.59 -2.10
C ARG A 91 10.18 9.61 -0.71
N HIS A 92 10.84 10.34 0.20
CA HIS A 92 10.53 10.29 1.63
C HIS A 92 9.07 10.65 1.94
N ARG A 93 8.54 11.72 1.34
CA ARG A 93 7.16 12.17 1.59
C ARG A 93 6.12 11.12 1.20
N GLU A 94 6.28 10.52 0.03
CA GLU A 94 5.39 9.49 -0.49
C GLU A 94 5.53 8.19 0.31
N SER A 95 6.76 7.85 0.71
CA SER A 95 7.04 6.68 1.53
C SER A 95 6.41 6.82 2.93
N ASP A 96 6.55 7.98 3.58
CA ASP A 96 5.93 8.25 4.88
C ASP A 96 4.41 8.13 4.79
N LEU A 97 3.82 8.71 3.75
CA LEU A 97 2.38 8.65 3.52
C LEU A 97 1.89 7.21 3.27
N LEU A 98 2.68 6.38 2.58
CA LEU A 98 2.38 4.95 2.44
C LEU A 98 2.36 4.25 3.81
N ILE A 99 3.40 4.43 4.63
CA ILE A 99 3.48 3.80 5.94
C ILE A 99 2.32 4.24 6.84
N ASP A 100 2.04 5.54 6.91
CA ASP A 100 0.89 6.09 7.64
C ASP A 100 -0.44 5.44 7.20
N THR A 101 -0.57 5.22 5.90
CA THR A 101 -1.78 4.62 5.31
C THR A 101 -1.91 3.15 5.70
N CYS A 102 -0.82 2.38 5.63
CA CYS A 102 -0.80 0.98 6.08
C CYS A 102 -1.08 0.87 7.58
N CYS A 103 -0.47 1.72 8.41
CA CYS A 103 -0.75 1.78 9.85
C CYS A 103 -2.22 2.09 10.14
N GLY A 104 -2.81 3.06 9.43
CA GLY A 104 -4.22 3.41 9.59
C GLY A 104 -5.21 2.31 9.19
N ILE A 105 -4.80 1.37 8.33
CA ILE A 105 -5.62 0.20 7.99
C ILE A 105 -5.54 -0.86 9.07
N ALA A 106 -4.32 -1.19 9.52
CA ALA A 106 -4.11 -2.19 10.56
C ALA A 106 -4.76 -1.74 11.89
N ASP A 107 -4.68 -0.45 12.24
CA ASP A 107 -5.29 0.07 13.48
C ASP A 107 -6.82 0.23 13.42
N ALA A 108 -7.45 0.01 12.26
CA ALA A 108 -8.87 0.31 12.05
C ALA A 108 -9.83 -0.45 12.99
N ASP A 109 -9.42 -1.61 13.52
CA ASP A 109 -10.24 -2.48 14.36
C ASP A 109 -9.67 -2.73 15.76
N GLY A 110 -8.83 -1.82 16.24
CA GLY A 110 -8.42 -1.76 17.65
C GLY A 110 -7.01 -2.23 17.94
N GLY A 111 -6.15 -2.28 16.92
CA GLY A 111 -4.71 -2.47 17.05
C GLY A 111 -4.17 -3.49 16.06
N PHE A 112 -2.85 -3.44 15.88
CA PHE A 112 -2.07 -4.33 15.04
C PHE A 112 -2.06 -5.76 15.60
N ASP A 113 -2.28 -6.76 14.76
CA ASP A 113 -1.75 -8.09 15.05
C ASP A 113 -0.23 -8.17 14.77
N ALA A 114 0.39 -9.31 15.09
CA ALA A 114 1.84 -9.46 15.00
C ALA A 114 2.31 -9.51 13.53
N GLU A 115 1.51 -10.13 12.68
CA GLU A 115 1.73 -10.37 11.26
C GLU A 115 1.62 -9.07 10.44
N GLU A 116 0.61 -8.26 10.71
CA GLU A 116 0.43 -6.91 10.15
C GLU A 116 1.60 -6.01 10.55
N ARG A 117 1.96 -6.00 11.84
CA ARG A 117 3.08 -5.20 12.33
C ARG A 117 4.41 -5.62 11.69
N GLU A 118 4.68 -6.93 11.60
CA GLU A 118 5.89 -7.42 10.94
C GLU A 118 5.95 -6.99 9.47
N THR A 119 4.80 -7.04 8.77
CA THR A 119 4.69 -6.62 7.38
C THR A 119 4.98 -5.13 7.21
N ILE A 120 4.41 -4.28 8.06
CA ILE A 120 4.69 -2.84 8.02
C ILE A 120 6.17 -2.55 8.35
N LEU A 121 6.77 -3.27 9.30
CA LEU A 121 8.20 -3.14 9.60
C LEU A 121 9.09 -3.51 8.41
N LYS A 122 8.71 -4.52 7.61
CA LYS A 122 9.41 -4.86 6.35
C LYS A 122 9.32 -3.72 5.34
N LEU A 123 8.15 -3.07 5.22
CA LEU A 123 7.98 -1.90 4.35
C LEU A 123 8.84 -0.72 4.82
N CYS A 124 8.87 -0.42 6.12
CA CYS A 124 9.74 0.61 6.68
C CYS A 124 11.22 0.34 6.38
N ALA A 125 11.67 -0.90 6.58
CA ALA A 125 13.06 -1.30 6.29
C ALA A 125 13.41 -1.13 4.80
N MET A 126 12.48 -1.49 3.91
CA MET A 126 12.65 -1.34 2.46
C MET A 126 12.76 0.12 2.03
N LEU A 127 11.93 1.00 2.61
CA LEU A 127 11.87 2.42 2.26
C LEU A 127 12.84 3.29 3.07
N GLN A 128 13.60 2.67 3.98
CA GLN A 128 14.51 3.35 4.90
C GLN A 128 13.80 4.38 5.79
N ILE A 129 12.60 4.03 6.24
CA ILE A 129 11.79 4.81 7.19
C ILE A 129 12.01 4.29 8.61
N GLU A 130 12.06 5.21 9.58
CA GLU A 130 12.13 4.89 10.99
C GLU A 130 10.74 4.54 11.53
N PRO A 131 10.47 3.30 11.99
CA PRO A 131 9.12 2.89 12.39
C PRO A 131 8.53 3.72 13.54
N GLU A 132 9.38 4.21 14.46
CA GLU A 132 8.96 4.96 15.64
C GLU A 132 8.21 6.26 15.30
N THR A 133 8.45 6.85 14.12
CA THR A 133 7.74 8.07 13.69
C THR A 133 6.28 7.82 13.32
N HIS A 134 5.90 6.56 13.13
CA HIS A 134 4.56 6.12 12.71
C HIS A 134 3.81 5.33 13.81
N GLY A 135 4.33 5.32 15.05
CA GLY A 135 3.68 4.65 16.19
C GLY A 135 3.84 3.14 16.22
N LEU A 136 4.86 2.60 15.55
CA LEU A 136 5.20 1.16 15.48
C LEU A 136 6.21 0.72 16.53
#